data_AF-A0A1Y3MMS2-F1
#
_entry.id   AF-A0A1Y3MMS2-F1
#
_cell.length_a   1.000
_cell.length_b   1.000
_cell.length_c   1.000
_cell.angle_alpha   90.00
_cell.angle_beta   90.00
_cell.angle_gamma   90.00
#
_symmetry.space_group_name_H-M   'P 1'
#
loop_
_entity.id
_entity.type
_entity.pdbx_description
1 polymer ?
#
loop_
_entity_poly.entity_id
_entity_poly.type
_entity_poly.pdbx_seq_one_letter_code
_entity_poly.pdbx_strand_id
1 'polypeptide(L)'
;EKIYFDMLNAMGLPTSQGDFSDVTQNFANLAYYGEESDKYDVYTYKGEEKIGNDTVANEKKIKELLLPLLEDISKYPATKELNLDIPSFIKFMAVEYASYASDNYWMIPGNFYLFKNENVPESKWQFIDTDFHISYGSGTDPEKALPATLSNYIDVSVVHDKERPLLDNVLKVEENQQLLKDVLKRMLETVFNIEAIGPRIDSIVELIKNDIYWDENVEKMSKFYKDYGDFGYTYKDFENQVTSTDSSGSSSFSDFTIIPIKQWIIEKGKVIAEELDIDVPSKVDTSLGFYEPKYDDDSKKNKDDTTTSENATSTTITTTTETIPTSNNNNDNNNTTTETIPTSNNNNDNNTTTTTTTTTTTTTTTKKTSKKRRFTLRKRPLSNKEPPPPLKRDQ
;
A
#
# COMPACT_ATOMS: atom_id res chain seq x y z
N GLU A 1 -10.76 1.94 0.37
CA GLU A 1 -10.90 1.69 -1.08
C GLU A 1 -12.20 2.23 -1.68
N LYS A 2 -13.38 1.67 -1.34
CA LYS A 2 -14.68 2.12 -1.86
C LYS A 2 -14.90 3.65 -1.79
N ILE A 3 -14.53 4.30 -0.69
CA ILE A 3 -14.69 5.77 -0.54
C ILE A 3 -13.79 6.56 -1.51
N TYR A 4 -12.59 6.08 -1.80
CA TYR A 4 -11.66 6.73 -2.73
C TYR A 4 -12.17 6.62 -4.17
N PHE A 5 -12.64 5.43 -4.57
CA PHE A 5 -13.25 5.25 -5.89
C PHE A 5 -14.62 5.90 -6.01
N ASP A 6 -15.46 5.90 -4.97
CA ASP A 6 -16.70 6.69 -4.95
C ASP A 6 -16.39 8.19 -5.12
N MET A 7 -15.27 8.69 -4.60
CA MET A 7 -14.82 10.07 -4.79
C MET A 7 -14.32 10.33 -6.23
N LEU A 8 -13.53 9.42 -6.81
CA LEU A 8 -13.07 9.52 -8.20
C LEU A 8 -14.25 9.42 -9.19
N ASN A 9 -15.18 8.50 -8.95
CA ASN A 9 -16.40 8.32 -9.75
C ASN A 9 -17.32 9.54 -9.64
N ALA A 10 -17.47 10.12 -8.43
CA ALA A 10 -18.24 11.35 -8.23
C ALA A 10 -17.63 12.58 -8.95
N MET A 11 -16.35 12.52 -9.32
CA MET A 11 -15.69 13.53 -10.16
C MET A 11 -15.90 13.30 -11.67
N GLY A 12 -16.60 12.22 -12.06
CA GLY A 12 -16.91 11.90 -13.46
C GLY A 12 -15.69 11.49 -14.29
N LEU A 13 -14.65 10.96 -13.63
CA LEU A 13 -13.39 10.62 -14.27
C LEU A 13 -13.39 9.16 -14.74
N PRO A 14 -12.84 8.84 -15.92
CA PRO A 14 -12.78 7.47 -16.38
C PRO A 14 -11.79 6.65 -15.55
N THR A 15 -12.29 5.51 -15.11
CA THR A 15 -11.54 4.48 -14.38
C THR A 15 -11.92 3.12 -14.95
N SER A 16 -10.95 2.28 -15.24
CA SER A 16 -11.17 0.87 -15.61
C SER A 16 -10.59 0.00 -14.50
N GLN A 17 -11.36 -0.95 -13.99
CA GLN A 17 -10.87 -1.99 -13.10
C GLN A 17 -10.49 -3.21 -13.94
N GLY A 18 -9.29 -3.76 -13.73
CA GLY A 18 -8.91 -5.07 -14.22
C GLY A 18 -9.21 -6.12 -13.15
N ASP A 19 -9.93 -7.17 -13.52
CA ASP A 19 -10.30 -8.26 -12.61
C ASP A 19 -9.91 -9.62 -13.23
N PHE A 20 -10.04 -10.68 -12.44
CA PHE A 20 -9.94 -12.06 -12.91
C PHE A 20 -11.32 -12.66 -13.13
N SER A 21 -11.52 -13.37 -14.25
CA SER A 21 -12.76 -14.08 -14.52
C SER A 21 -12.58 -15.59 -14.38
N ASP A 22 -13.02 -16.14 -13.25
CA ASP A 22 -13.06 -17.59 -12.98
C ASP A 22 -13.73 -18.40 -14.11
N VAL A 23 -14.77 -17.83 -14.73
CA VAL A 23 -15.61 -18.51 -15.73
C VAL A 23 -14.91 -18.63 -17.07
N THR A 24 -14.20 -17.59 -17.48
CA THR A 24 -13.55 -17.53 -18.80
C THR A 24 -12.06 -17.86 -18.73
N GLN A 25 -11.48 -17.92 -17.52
CA GLN A 25 -10.04 -18.03 -17.29
C GLN A 25 -9.25 -16.90 -17.98
N ASN A 26 -9.91 -15.77 -18.21
CA ASN A 26 -9.29 -14.57 -18.75
C ASN A 26 -8.74 -13.73 -17.59
N PHE A 27 -7.58 -13.13 -17.82
CA PHE A 27 -6.88 -12.27 -16.88
C PHE A 27 -6.75 -10.86 -17.44
N ALA A 28 -6.77 -9.86 -16.56
CA ALA A 28 -6.54 -8.46 -16.91
C ALA A 28 -5.04 -8.18 -17.14
N ASN A 29 -4.42 -8.88 -18.09
CA ASN A 29 -2.96 -8.84 -18.33
C ASN A 29 -2.48 -7.61 -19.13
N LEU A 30 -3.39 -6.75 -19.57
CA LEU A 30 -3.13 -5.55 -20.38
C LEU A 30 -2.52 -5.85 -21.76
N ALA A 31 -2.82 -7.01 -22.35
CA ALA A 31 -2.48 -7.32 -23.74
C ALA A 31 -3.46 -6.70 -24.73
N TYR A 32 -2.95 -6.34 -25.92
CA TYR A 32 -3.78 -6.03 -27.07
C TYR A 32 -4.04 -7.29 -27.90
N TYR A 33 -5.31 -7.64 -28.05
CA TYR A 33 -5.78 -8.81 -28.80
C TYR A 33 -6.45 -8.45 -30.14
N GLY A 34 -6.30 -7.22 -30.60
CA GLY A 34 -7.03 -6.66 -31.73
C GLY A 34 -8.22 -5.80 -31.30
N GLU A 35 -8.99 -5.29 -32.28
CA GLU A 35 -10.13 -4.38 -32.03
C GLU A 35 -11.32 -5.07 -31.32
N GLU A 36 -11.41 -6.40 -31.44
CA GLU A 36 -12.50 -7.21 -30.92
C GLU A 36 -11.96 -8.49 -30.28
N SER A 37 -12.25 -8.70 -28.99
CA SER A 37 -11.92 -9.92 -28.25
C SER A 37 -12.75 -10.04 -26.97
N ASP A 38 -13.20 -11.25 -26.66
CA ASP A 38 -13.83 -11.61 -25.39
C ASP A 38 -12.87 -11.52 -24.18
N LYS A 39 -11.56 -11.53 -24.43
CA LYS A 39 -10.54 -11.28 -23.40
C LYS A 39 -10.63 -9.90 -22.77
N TYR A 40 -11.36 -8.97 -23.37
CA TYR A 40 -11.60 -7.65 -22.80
C TYR A 40 -12.75 -7.62 -21.78
N ASP A 41 -13.52 -8.71 -21.62
CA ASP A 41 -14.65 -8.78 -20.68
C ASP A 41 -14.22 -8.71 -19.21
N VAL A 42 -12.93 -8.91 -18.93
CA VAL A 42 -12.31 -8.76 -17.60
C VAL A 42 -12.15 -7.30 -17.17
N TYR A 43 -12.35 -6.34 -18.07
CA TYR A 43 -12.25 -4.91 -17.76
C TYR A 43 -13.62 -4.29 -17.54
N THR A 44 -13.75 -3.56 -16.44
CA THR A 44 -14.97 -2.81 -16.12
C THR A 44 -14.69 -1.33 -16.00
N TYR A 45 -15.31 -0.53 -16.86
CA TYR A 45 -15.44 0.92 -16.74
C TYR A 45 -16.30 1.28 -15.53
N LYS A 46 -15.75 2.08 -14.61
CA LYS A 46 -16.42 2.53 -13.38
C LYS A 46 -16.88 4.00 -13.42
N GLY A 47 -16.65 4.71 -14.51
CA GLY A 47 -17.11 6.10 -14.63
C GLY A 47 -18.63 6.22 -14.75
N GLU A 48 -19.16 7.40 -14.43
CA GLU A 48 -20.61 7.66 -14.37
C GLU A 48 -21.18 8.31 -15.65
N GLU A 49 -20.49 8.20 -16.78
CA GLU A 49 -20.93 8.86 -18.02
C GLU A 49 -22.32 8.37 -18.45
N LYS A 50 -23.21 9.33 -18.71
CA LYS A 50 -24.57 9.09 -19.20
C LYS A 50 -24.79 9.82 -20.51
N ILE A 51 -25.42 9.14 -21.47
CA ILE A 51 -25.95 9.75 -22.68
C ILE A 51 -27.47 9.82 -22.51
N GLY A 52 -27.99 11.01 -22.19
CA GLY A 52 -29.38 11.17 -21.79
C GLY A 52 -29.64 10.52 -20.43
N ASN A 53 -30.57 9.57 -20.36
CA ASN A 53 -30.90 8.83 -19.14
C ASN A 53 -30.16 7.49 -19.02
N ASP A 54 -29.44 7.08 -20.07
CA ASP A 54 -28.81 5.77 -20.15
C ASP A 54 -27.33 5.87 -19.79
N THR A 55 -26.86 4.94 -18.96
CA THR A 55 -25.43 4.75 -18.69
C THR A 55 -24.76 4.23 -19.95
N VAL A 56 -23.59 4.77 -20.30
CA VAL A 56 -22.85 4.26 -21.46
C VAL A 56 -22.44 2.81 -21.22
N ALA A 57 -22.59 1.96 -22.25
CA ALA A 57 -22.22 0.56 -22.18
C ALA A 57 -20.71 0.40 -21.91
N ASN A 58 -20.36 -0.53 -21.00
CA ASN A 58 -18.99 -0.85 -20.61
C ASN A 58 -18.08 -1.07 -21.83
N GLU A 59 -18.48 -1.97 -22.72
CA GLU A 59 -17.74 -2.36 -23.92
C GLU A 59 -17.35 -1.16 -24.79
N LYS A 60 -18.28 -0.21 -24.98
CA LYS A 60 -18.03 1.01 -25.73
C LYS A 60 -16.92 1.84 -25.09
N LYS A 61 -16.93 1.98 -23.76
CA LYS A 61 -15.89 2.75 -23.05
C LYS A 61 -14.54 2.06 -23.01
N ILE A 62 -14.52 0.74 -22.90
CA ILE A 62 -13.30 -0.04 -23.04
C ILE A 62 -12.69 0.17 -24.42
N LYS A 63 -13.49 0.09 -25.50
CA LYS A 63 -13.06 0.37 -26.88
C LYS A 63 -12.55 1.79 -27.10
N GLU A 64 -13.26 2.79 -26.58
CA GLU A 64 -12.88 4.20 -26.76
C GLU A 64 -11.62 4.59 -25.98
N LEU A 65 -11.44 4.06 -24.77
CA LEU A 65 -10.43 4.56 -23.83
C LEU A 65 -9.27 3.58 -23.60
N LEU A 66 -9.58 2.30 -23.37
CA LEU A 66 -8.59 1.32 -22.97
C LEU A 66 -7.88 0.68 -24.16
N LEU A 67 -8.60 0.28 -25.22
CA LEU A 67 -7.98 -0.38 -26.39
C LEU A 67 -6.84 0.43 -27.01
N PRO A 68 -6.94 1.77 -27.20
CA PRO A 68 -5.81 2.57 -27.69
C PRO A 68 -4.57 2.47 -26.80
N LEU A 69 -4.76 2.47 -25.47
CA LEU A 69 -3.65 2.28 -24.53
C LEU A 69 -3.03 0.89 -24.68
N LEU A 70 -3.84 -0.17 -24.80
CA LEU A 70 -3.33 -1.54 -24.96
C LEU A 70 -2.52 -1.68 -26.25
N GLU A 71 -3.00 -1.08 -27.33
CA GLU A 71 -2.28 -1.05 -28.61
C GLU A 71 -0.93 -0.32 -28.46
N ASP A 72 -0.91 0.85 -27.80
CA ASP A 72 0.32 1.60 -27.55
C ASP A 72 1.31 0.81 -26.67
N ILE A 73 0.83 0.08 -25.66
CA ILE A 73 1.65 -0.81 -24.82
C ILE A 73 2.39 -1.84 -25.69
N SER A 74 1.72 -2.42 -26.69
CA SER A 74 2.34 -3.41 -27.60
C SER A 74 3.48 -2.83 -28.45
N LYS A 75 3.43 -1.52 -28.73
CA LYS A 75 4.39 -0.79 -29.57
C LYS A 75 5.50 -0.10 -28.76
N TYR A 76 5.29 0.09 -27.45
CA TYR A 76 6.15 0.85 -26.56
C TYR A 76 7.65 0.52 -26.65
N PRO A 77 8.11 -0.75 -26.74
CA PRO A 77 9.54 -1.05 -26.79
C PRO A 77 10.25 -0.40 -28.00
N ALA A 78 9.52 -0.21 -29.11
CA ALA A 78 10.05 0.41 -30.31
C ALA A 78 9.82 1.93 -30.34
N THR A 79 8.66 2.40 -29.88
CA THR A 79 8.31 3.83 -29.95
C THR A 79 8.89 4.64 -28.80
N LYS A 80 9.08 4.02 -27.62
CA LYS A 80 9.36 4.68 -26.34
C LYS A 80 8.34 5.76 -25.96
N GLU A 81 7.17 5.75 -26.61
CA GLU A 81 6.07 6.69 -26.38
C GLU A 81 4.87 5.90 -25.87
N LEU A 82 4.44 6.19 -24.65
CA LEU A 82 3.27 5.60 -24.02
C LEU A 82 2.61 6.63 -23.12
N ASN A 83 1.29 6.79 -23.25
CA ASN A 83 0.52 7.73 -22.44
C ASN A 83 0.23 7.20 -21.01
N LEU A 84 1.27 6.75 -20.31
CA LEU A 84 1.21 6.18 -18.96
C LEU A 84 2.27 6.85 -18.07
N ASP A 85 1.96 7.04 -16.80
CA ASP A 85 2.95 7.39 -15.78
C ASP A 85 3.82 6.16 -15.43
N ILE A 86 4.77 5.86 -16.33
CA ILE A 86 5.70 4.73 -16.22
C ILE A 86 6.48 4.73 -14.89
N PRO A 87 7.03 5.86 -14.40
CA PRO A 87 7.70 5.88 -13.11
C PRO A 87 6.81 5.46 -11.94
N SER A 88 5.53 5.83 -11.94
CA SER A 88 4.59 5.38 -10.90
C SER A 88 4.25 3.90 -11.05
N PHE A 89 4.04 3.42 -12.29
CA PHE A 89 3.82 1.99 -12.55
C PHE A 89 5.00 1.13 -12.05
N ILE A 90 6.24 1.49 -12.38
CA ILE A 90 7.44 0.76 -11.93
C ILE A 90 7.55 0.72 -10.41
N LYS A 91 7.13 1.78 -9.70
CA LYS A 91 7.09 1.77 -8.23
C LYS A 91 6.08 0.77 -7.68
N PHE A 92 4.91 0.64 -8.29
CA PHE A 92 3.95 -0.40 -7.89
C PHE A 92 4.53 -1.81 -8.13
N MET A 93 5.15 -2.04 -9.28
CA MET A 93 5.80 -3.32 -9.57
C MET A 93 6.92 -3.67 -8.58
N ALA A 94 7.73 -2.67 -8.18
CA ALA A 94 8.73 -2.86 -7.13
C ALA A 94 8.10 -3.27 -5.79
N VAL A 95 6.95 -2.68 -5.44
CA VAL A 95 6.19 -3.06 -4.24
C VAL A 95 5.64 -4.47 -4.37
N GLU A 96 4.95 -4.83 -5.46
CA GLU A 96 4.43 -6.17 -5.67
C GLU A 96 5.51 -7.25 -5.56
N TYR A 97 6.68 -7.01 -6.17
CA TYR A 97 7.82 -7.92 -6.12
C TYR A 97 8.39 -8.06 -4.70
N ALA A 98 8.61 -6.94 -4.00
CA ALA A 98 9.18 -6.95 -2.66
C ALA A 98 8.20 -7.55 -1.63
N SER A 99 6.91 -7.25 -1.75
CA SER A 99 5.91 -7.75 -0.82
C SER A 99 5.39 -9.13 -1.17
N TYR A 100 5.69 -9.72 -2.32
CA TYR A 100 4.96 -10.89 -2.83
C TYR A 100 3.45 -10.66 -2.82
N ALA A 101 3.00 -9.66 -3.56
CA ALA A 101 1.58 -9.45 -3.80
C ALA A 101 1.05 -10.54 -4.72
N SER A 102 0.65 -11.67 -4.12
CA SER A 102 0.55 -12.95 -4.82
C SER A 102 -0.66 -13.06 -5.75
N ASP A 103 -1.66 -12.21 -5.55
CA ASP A 103 -2.88 -12.09 -6.34
C ASP A 103 -2.97 -10.73 -7.07
N ASN A 104 -1.87 -9.98 -7.14
CA ASN A 104 -1.77 -8.71 -7.86
C ASN A 104 -1.18 -8.90 -9.26
N TYR A 105 -1.17 -7.80 -10.05
CA TYR A 105 -0.93 -7.80 -11.48
C TYR A 105 0.25 -8.65 -11.96
N TRP A 106 1.40 -8.57 -11.29
CA TRP A 106 2.60 -9.31 -11.67
C TRP A 106 2.37 -10.83 -11.51
N MET A 107 1.76 -11.27 -10.42
CA MET A 107 1.59 -12.71 -10.15
C MET A 107 0.32 -13.28 -10.79
N ILE A 108 -0.83 -12.63 -10.60
CA ILE A 108 -2.13 -13.01 -11.15
C ILE A 108 -2.76 -11.73 -11.71
N PRO A 109 -2.86 -11.55 -13.04
CA PRO A 109 -3.27 -10.27 -13.59
C PRO A 109 -4.71 -9.88 -13.20
N GLY A 110 -4.81 -8.94 -12.27
CA GLY A 110 -6.03 -8.47 -11.62
C GLY A 110 -5.70 -7.48 -10.50
N ASN A 111 -6.71 -7.09 -9.71
CA ASN A 111 -6.55 -6.24 -8.53
C ASN A 111 -5.92 -4.86 -8.77
N PHE A 112 -6.23 -4.22 -9.91
CA PHE A 112 -5.80 -2.85 -10.17
C PHE A 112 -6.88 -1.99 -10.83
N TYR A 113 -6.65 -0.69 -10.78
CA TYR A 113 -7.39 0.31 -11.54
C TYR A 113 -6.46 1.07 -12.47
N LEU A 114 -6.95 1.35 -13.68
CA LEU A 114 -6.38 2.35 -14.57
C LEU A 114 -7.21 3.62 -14.47
N PHE A 115 -6.56 4.72 -14.13
CA PHE A 115 -7.20 6.02 -13.98
C PHE A 115 -6.59 7.01 -14.97
N LYS A 116 -7.44 7.84 -15.60
CA LYS A 116 -6.98 8.98 -16.39
C LYS A 116 -7.88 10.17 -16.17
N ASN A 117 -7.30 11.34 -15.94
CA ASN A 117 -8.06 12.57 -15.76
C ASN A 117 -8.28 13.28 -17.10
N GLU A 118 -9.36 12.95 -17.80
CA GLU A 118 -9.68 13.54 -19.12
C GLU A 118 -9.92 15.06 -19.09
N ASN A 119 -10.13 15.66 -17.92
CA ASN A 119 -10.25 17.12 -17.81
C ASN A 119 -8.89 17.84 -17.91
N VAL A 120 -7.79 17.08 -17.99
CA VAL A 120 -6.43 17.61 -18.17
C VAL A 120 -5.93 17.14 -19.54
N PRO A 121 -5.73 18.05 -20.52
CA PRO A 121 -5.40 17.72 -21.92
C PRO A 121 -4.13 16.88 -22.14
N GLU A 122 -3.30 16.71 -21.12
CA GLU A 122 -2.05 15.95 -21.15
C GLU A 122 -1.98 14.91 -20.02
N SER A 123 -3.14 14.50 -19.48
CA SER A 123 -3.16 13.47 -18.45
C SER A 123 -2.64 12.15 -18.98
N LYS A 124 -1.72 11.58 -18.22
CA LYS A 124 -1.27 10.21 -18.39
C LYS A 124 -2.21 9.26 -17.68
N TRP A 125 -2.32 8.05 -18.20
CA TRP A 125 -2.88 6.95 -17.44
C TRP A 125 -2.04 6.72 -16.18
N GLN A 126 -2.71 6.36 -15.09
CA GLN A 126 -2.12 6.00 -13.82
C GLN A 126 -2.57 4.58 -13.49
N PHE A 127 -1.60 3.71 -13.24
CA PHE A 127 -1.85 2.40 -12.66
C PHE A 127 -2.01 2.57 -11.15
N ILE A 128 -3.07 2.02 -10.58
CA ILE A 128 -3.36 2.05 -9.15
C ILE A 128 -3.55 0.62 -8.71
N ASP A 129 -2.54 0.12 -8.03
CA ASP A 129 -2.55 -1.23 -7.49
C ASP A 129 -3.41 -1.31 -6.22
N THR A 130 -4.10 -2.43 -6.02
CA THR A 130 -5.07 -2.58 -4.93
C THR A 130 -5.04 -3.98 -4.31
N ASP A 131 -5.74 -4.13 -3.19
CA ASP A 131 -6.01 -5.44 -2.57
C ASP A 131 -4.80 -6.27 -2.09
N PHE A 132 -3.81 -5.64 -1.47
CA PHE A 132 -2.59 -6.26 -0.93
C PHE A 132 -2.79 -7.19 0.30
N HIS A 133 -3.97 -7.74 0.53
CA HIS A 133 -4.21 -8.58 1.71
C HIS A 133 -3.46 -9.93 1.65
N ILE A 134 -3.17 -10.44 0.45
CA ILE A 134 -2.34 -11.64 0.23
C ILE A 134 -0.91 -11.25 -0.15
N SER A 135 -0.21 -10.66 0.81
CA SER A 135 1.17 -10.24 0.67
C SER A 135 1.99 -10.42 1.94
N TYR A 136 3.26 -10.04 1.90
CA TYR A 136 4.27 -10.12 2.97
C TYR A 136 4.39 -11.50 3.61
N GLY A 137 4.51 -12.54 2.77
CA GLY A 137 4.65 -13.91 3.25
C GLY A 137 3.35 -14.66 3.43
N SER A 138 2.22 -14.05 3.08
CA SER A 138 0.94 -14.74 2.85
C SER A 138 0.74 -15.03 1.37
N GLY A 139 0.12 -16.16 1.04
CA GLY A 139 -0.23 -16.54 -0.33
C GLY A 139 -0.12 -18.03 -0.61
N THR A 140 -0.22 -18.41 -1.88
CA THR A 140 -0.23 -19.82 -2.28
C THR A 140 1.13 -20.50 -2.09
N ASP A 141 2.23 -19.80 -2.37
CA ASP A 141 3.59 -20.37 -2.36
C ASP A 141 4.65 -19.37 -1.86
N PRO A 142 4.51 -18.76 -0.67
CA PRO A 142 5.47 -17.76 -0.19
C PRO A 142 6.88 -18.33 -0.02
N GLU A 143 7.02 -19.62 0.30
CA GLU A 143 8.33 -20.28 0.40
C GLU A 143 9.10 -20.31 -0.93
N LYS A 144 8.39 -20.38 -2.06
CA LYS A 144 9.01 -20.29 -3.41
C LYS A 144 9.26 -18.84 -3.81
N ALA A 145 8.38 -17.93 -3.42
CA ALA A 145 8.47 -16.51 -3.75
C ALA A 145 9.56 -15.77 -2.98
N LEU A 146 9.84 -16.23 -1.76
CA LEU A 146 10.84 -15.63 -0.89
C LEU A 146 12.25 -15.62 -1.53
N PRO A 147 12.81 -16.75 -2.02
CA PRO A 147 14.10 -16.78 -2.69
C PRO A 147 14.06 -16.30 -4.16
N ALA A 148 12.90 -15.96 -4.70
CA ALA A 148 12.78 -15.58 -6.11
C ALA A 148 13.42 -14.20 -6.40
N THR A 149 14.21 -14.14 -7.46
CA THR A 149 14.82 -12.93 -8.02
C THR A 149 13.88 -12.31 -9.07
N LEU A 150 14.16 -11.10 -9.55
CA LEU A 150 13.35 -10.49 -10.63
C LEU A 150 13.27 -11.39 -11.87
N SER A 151 14.34 -12.13 -12.18
CA SER A 151 14.42 -12.96 -13.38
C SER A 151 13.53 -14.20 -13.36
N ASN A 152 13.20 -14.74 -12.18
CA ASN A 152 12.40 -15.95 -12.04
C ASN A 152 11.09 -15.72 -11.24
N TYR A 153 10.78 -14.47 -10.90
CA TYR A 153 9.63 -14.15 -10.06
C TYR A 153 8.31 -14.65 -10.65
N ILE A 154 8.11 -14.45 -11.95
CA ILE A 154 6.90 -14.89 -12.67
C ILE A 154 6.74 -16.42 -12.72
N ASP A 155 7.84 -17.16 -12.57
CA ASP A 155 7.82 -18.63 -12.57
C ASP A 155 7.21 -19.18 -11.27
N VAL A 156 7.18 -18.39 -10.20
CA VAL A 156 6.52 -18.73 -8.94
C VAL A 156 5.00 -18.63 -9.04
N SER A 157 4.48 -17.90 -10.04
CA SER A 157 3.04 -17.72 -10.17
C SER A 157 2.34 -19.06 -10.42
N VAL A 158 1.15 -19.21 -9.86
CA VAL A 158 0.32 -20.42 -10.05
C VAL A 158 -0.48 -20.39 -11.35
N VAL A 159 -0.59 -19.23 -12.00
CA VAL A 159 -1.31 -19.13 -13.28
C VAL A 159 -0.44 -19.60 -14.44
N HIS A 160 -1.08 -20.24 -15.43
CA HIS A 160 -0.40 -20.72 -16.63
C HIS A 160 0.04 -19.57 -17.56
N ASP A 161 -0.76 -18.50 -17.65
CA ASP A 161 -0.40 -17.32 -18.44
C ASP A 161 0.64 -16.47 -17.69
N LYS A 162 1.85 -16.49 -18.22
CA LYS A 162 3.01 -15.77 -17.68
C LYS A 162 3.23 -14.41 -18.34
N GLU A 163 2.45 -14.04 -19.35
CA GLU A 163 2.65 -12.78 -20.06
C GLU A 163 2.14 -11.60 -19.24
N ARG A 164 2.97 -10.56 -19.11
CA ARG A 164 2.60 -9.27 -18.50
C ARG A 164 2.92 -8.16 -19.49
N PRO A 165 2.19 -8.05 -20.62
CA PRO A 165 2.54 -7.18 -21.74
C PRO A 165 2.96 -5.77 -21.35
N LEU A 166 2.27 -5.12 -20.40
CA LEU A 166 2.68 -3.79 -19.92
C LEU A 166 4.06 -3.86 -19.25
N LEU A 167 4.23 -4.73 -18.26
CA LEU A 167 5.50 -4.88 -17.54
C LEU A 167 6.63 -5.32 -18.48
N ASP A 168 6.40 -6.38 -19.24
CA ASP A 168 7.37 -6.99 -20.15
C ASP A 168 7.85 -5.97 -21.19
N ASN A 169 6.95 -5.16 -21.74
CA ASN A 169 7.32 -4.13 -22.71
C ASN A 169 7.96 -2.91 -22.06
N VAL A 170 7.51 -2.50 -20.87
CA VAL A 170 8.13 -1.40 -20.12
C VAL A 170 9.58 -1.73 -19.77
N LEU A 171 9.87 -2.96 -19.33
CA LEU A 171 11.19 -3.39 -18.89
C LEU A 171 12.15 -3.77 -20.03
N LYS A 172 11.68 -3.86 -21.29
CA LYS A 172 12.57 -3.96 -22.47
C LYS A 172 13.38 -2.68 -22.72
N VAL A 173 12.99 -1.56 -22.10
CA VAL A 173 13.70 -0.28 -22.16
C VAL A 173 14.68 -0.21 -20.99
N GLU A 174 15.98 -0.11 -21.31
CA GLU A 174 17.08 -0.16 -20.31
C GLU A 174 16.91 0.88 -19.19
N GLU A 175 16.48 2.09 -19.53
CA GLU A 175 16.25 3.16 -18.55
C GLU A 175 15.16 2.79 -17.52
N ASN A 176 14.12 2.07 -17.94
CA ASN A 176 13.06 1.61 -17.05
C ASN A 176 13.50 0.43 -16.19
N GLN A 177 14.32 -0.48 -16.74
CA GLN A 177 14.91 -1.56 -15.96
C GLN A 177 15.82 -1.01 -14.87
N GLN A 178 16.63 0.01 -15.18
CA GLN A 178 17.45 0.69 -14.18
C GLN A 178 16.58 1.39 -13.13
N LEU A 179 15.48 2.04 -13.53
CA LEU A 179 14.55 2.67 -12.59
C LEU A 179 13.93 1.66 -11.62
N LEU A 180 13.57 0.45 -12.06
CA LEU A 180 13.08 -0.61 -11.17
C LEU A 180 14.11 -0.96 -10.09
N LYS A 181 15.37 -1.15 -10.50
CA LYS A 181 16.48 -1.45 -9.58
C LYS A 181 16.73 -0.30 -8.60
N ASP A 182 16.70 0.94 -9.08
CA ASP A 182 16.88 2.13 -8.25
C ASP A 182 15.76 2.29 -7.22
N VAL A 183 14.51 2.00 -7.61
CA VAL A 183 13.37 1.99 -6.69
C VAL A 183 13.54 0.91 -5.63
N LEU A 184 13.91 -0.32 -6.00
CA LEU A 184 14.13 -1.41 -5.04
C LEU A 184 15.26 -1.08 -4.06
N LYS A 185 16.39 -0.57 -4.55
CA LYS A 185 17.47 -0.05 -3.70
C LYS A 185 16.94 1.01 -2.74
N ARG A 186 16.19 1.98 -3.24
CA ARG A 186 15.61 3.04 -2.42
C ARG A 186 14.66 2.50 -1.36
N MET A 187 13.87 1.48 -1.68
CA MET A 187 12.99 0.81 -0.72
C MET A 187 13.78 0.16 0.42
N LEU A 188 14.90 -0.53 0.14
CA LEU A 188 15.76 -1.12 1.17
C LEU A 188 16.45 -0.07 2.06
N GLU A 189 16.74 1.10 1.52
CA GLU A 189 17.24 2.25 2.29
C GLU A 189 16.16 2.91 3.15
N THR A 190 14.88 2.67 2.85
CA THR A 190 13.75 3.38 3.45
C THR A 190 12.67 2.44 3.98
N VAL A 191 11.60 2.21 3.22
CA VAL A 191 10.34 1.63 3.71
C VAL A 191 10.33 0.11 3.78
N PHE A 192 11.15 -0.58 2.98
CA PHE A 192 11.29 -2.04 2.99
C PHE A 192 12.54 -2.45 3.77
N ASN A 193 12.64 -1.94 4.99
CA ASN A 193 13.73 -2.20 5.93
C ASN A 193 13.13 -2.43 7.31
N ILE A 194 13.52 -3.49 8.00
CA ILE A 194 12.92 -3.85 9.29
C ILE A 194 13.11 -2.76 10.35
N GLU A 195 14.22 -2.02 10.30
CA GLU A 195 14.49 -0.91 11.22
C GLU A 195 13.56 0.30 10.97
N ALA A 196 12.94 0.38 9.78
CA ALA A 196 11.99 1.44 9.42
C ALA A 196 10.53 1.01 9.68
N ILE A 197 10.15 -0.15 9.15
CA ILE A 197 8.75 -0.59 9.13
C ILE A 197 8.38 -1.42 10.37
N GLY A 198 9.36 -2.03 11.05
CA GLY A 198 9.17 -2.81 12.27
C GLY A 198 8.42 -2.05 13.36
N PRO A 199 8.85 -0.84 13.75
CA PRO A 199 8.12 -0.03 14.74
C PRO A 199 6.68 0.31 14.33
N ARG A 200 6.41 0.45 13.03
CA ARG A 200 5.06 0.69 12.52
C ARG A 200 4.19 -0.56 12.58
N ILE A 201 4.76 -1.73 12.26
CA ILE A 201 4.09 -3.02 12.45
C ILE A 201 3.73 -3.16 13.94
N ASP A 202 4.68 -2.93 14.84
CA ASP A 202 4.47 -3.03 16.29
C ASP A 202 3.37 -2.07 16.78
N SER A 203 3.35 -0.84 16.28
CA SER A 203 2.29 0.12 16.61
C SER A 203 0.90 -0.32 16.13
N ILE A 204 0.80 -0.96 14.96
CA ILE A 204 -0.47 -1.46 14.44
C ILE A 204 -0.90 -2.70 15.26
N VAL A 205 0.04 -3.59 15.56
CA VAL A 205 -0.19 -4.76 16.42
C VAL A 205 -0.72 -4.32 17.78
N GLU A 206 -0.09 -3.34 18.42
CA GLU A 206 -0.54 -2.80 19.71
C GLU A 206 -1.96 -2.24 19.64
N LEU A 207 -2.30 -1.57 18.53
CA LEU A 207 -3.62 -1.02 18.30
C LEU A 207 -4.71 -2.11 18.24
N ILE A 208 -4.44 -3.24 17.56
CA ILE A 208 -5.47 -4.24 17.23
C ILE A 208 -5.43 -5.51 18.11
N LYS A 209 -4.36 -5.74 18.88
CA LYS A 209 -4.15 -7.02 19.59
C LYS A 209 -5.29 -7.39 20.55
N ASN A 210 -5.89 -6.41 21.22
CA ASN A 210 -6.98 -6.66 22.17
C ASN A 210 -8.29 -7.02 21.44
N ASP A 211 -8.52 -6.40 20.28
CA ASP A 211 -9.69 -6.69 19.44
C ASP A 211 -9.58 -8.10 18.84
N ILE A 212 -8.38 -8.51 18.40
CA ILE A 212 -8.13 -9.87 17.91
C ILE A 212 -8.31 -10.88 19.05
N TYR A 213 -7.72 -10.62 20.22
CA TYR A 213 -7.93 -11.50 21.39
C TYR A 213 -9.41 -11.63 21.73
N TRP A 214 -10.16 -10.53 21.74
CA TRP A 214 -11.60 -10.56 22.00
C TRP A 214 -12.37 -11.33 20.92
N ASP A 215 -12.10 -11.10 19.63
CA ASP A 215 -12.78 -11.77 18.52
C ASP A 215 -12.57 -13.29 18.54
N GLU A 216 -11.39 -13.75 18.94
CA GLU A 216 -11.06 -15.17 19.10
C GLU A 216 -11.80 -15.85 20.26
N ASN A 217 -12.31 -15.08 21.22
CA ASN A 217 -12.98 -15.61 22.41
C ASN A 217 -14.52 -15.50 22.35
N VAL A 218 -15.09 -14.94 21.27
CA VAL A 218 -16.54 -14.86 21.08
C VAL A 218 -17.06 -15.97 20.17
N GLU A 219 -18.33 -16.34 20.36
CA GLU A 219 -19.01 -17.28 19.46
C GLU A 219 -19.04 -16.69 18.03
N LYS A 220 -18.41 -17.37 17.07
CA LYS A 220 -18.40 -16.94 15.67
C LYS A 220 -19.82 -17.03 15.11
N MET A 221 -20.39 -15.87 14.76
CA MET A 221 -21.78 -15.76 14.31
C MET A 221 -21.99 -16.19 12.85
N SER A 222 -20.94 -16.15 12.03
CA SER A 222 -21.01 -16.60 10.64
C SER A 222 -21.20 -18.12 10.62
N LYS A 223 -22.29 -18.58 10.01
CA LYS A 223 -22.57 -20.01 9.80
C LYS A 223 -21.99 -20.57 8.51
N PHE A 224 -21.31 -19.71 7.73
CA PHE A 224 -20.69 -20.06 6.45
C PHE A 224 -19.33 -20.75 6.58
N TYR A 225 -18.82 -20.97 7.81
CA TYR A 225 -17.58 -21.71 8.06
C TYR A 225 -17.59 -23.14 7.47
N LYS A 226 -18.78 -23.72 7.22
CA LYS A 226 -18.90 -25.02 6.54
C LYS A 226 -18.53 -24.98 5.06
N ASP A 227 -18.72 -23.83 4.42
CA ASP A 227 -18.48 -23.65 2.98
C ASP A 227 -17.09 -23.08 2.69
N TYR A 228 -16.49 -22.37 3.66
CA TYR A 228 -15.18 -21.70 3.52
C TYR A 228 -14.10 -22.23 4.47
N GLY A 229 -14.43 -23.16 5.36
CA GLY A 229 -13.53 -23.73 6.35
C GLY A 229 -13.42 -22.90 7.64
N ASP A 230 -12.95 -23.57 8.69
CA ASP A 230 -12.34 -22.94 9.85
C ASP A 230 -10.84 -23.24 9.74
N PHE A 231 -10.02 -22.19 9.59
CA PHE A 231 -8.58 -22.35 9.44
C PHE A 231 -7.89 -22.72 10.76
N GLY A 232 -8.61 -22.72 11.89
CA GLY A 232 -8.03 -23.00 13.20
C GLY A 232 -6.97 -21.98 13.60
N TYR A 233 -7.04 -20.79 13.02
CA TYR A 233 -6.17 -19.66 13.34
C TYR A 233 -6.43 -19.25 14.80
N THR A 234 -5.37 -19.04 15.56
CA THR A 234 -5.46 -18.68 16.97
C THR A 234 -4.79 -17.34 17.26
N TYR A 235 -5.09 -16.77 18.44
CA TYR A 235 -4.34 -15.62 18.94
C TYR A 235 -2.81 -15.87 18.99
N LYS A 236 -2.39 -17.11 19.25
CA LYS A 236 -0.96 -17.44 19.28
C LYS A 236 -0.33 -17.39 17.89
N ASP A 237 -1.08 -17.79 16.86
CA ASP A 237 -0.64 -17.65 15.47
C ASP A 237 -0.51 -16.19 15.08
N PHE A 238 -1.46 -15.34 15.49
CA PHE A 238 -1.34 -13.89 15.35
C PHE A 238 -0.06 -13.34 15.98
N GLU A 239 0.20 -13.66 17.26
CA GLU A 239 1.41 -13.22 17.93
C GLU A 239 2.68 -13.65 17.18
N ASN A 240 2.75 -14.92 16.76
CA ASN A 240 3.90 -15.46 16.04
C ASN A 240 4.08 -14.76 14.68
N GLN A 241 3.01 -14.58 13.91
CA GLN A 241 3.08 -13.97 12.58
C GLN A 241 3.55 -12.51 12.60
N VAL A 242 3.22 -11.75 13.65
CA VAL A 242 3.56 -10.33 13.73
C VAL A 242 4.85 -10.04 14.49
N THR A 243 5.33 -10.98 15.33
CA THR A 243 6.53 -10.77 16.16
C THR A 243 7.75 -11.56 15.70
N SER A 244 7.58 -12.74 15.10
CA SER A 244 8.72 -13.60 14.73
C SER A 244 9.55 -13.01 13.60
N THR A 245 10.86 -13.09 13.75
CA THR A 245 11.86 -12.65 12.75
C THR A 245 12.58 -13.83 12.09
N ASP A 246 12.17 -15.05 12.41
CA ASP A 246 12.74 -16.30 11.90
C ASP A 246 11.63 -17.32 11.62
N SER A 247 12.02 -18.42 10.98
CA SER A 247 11.13 -19.48 10.50
C SER A 247 10.37 -20.23 11.60
N SER A 248 10.67 -20.00 12.89
CA SER A 248 9.92 -20.62 13.99
C SER A 248 8.49 -20.08 14.12
N GLY A 249 8.22 -18.90 13.54
CA GLY A 249 6.88 -18.31 13.51
C GLY A 249 6.02 -18.73 12.32
N SER A 250 6.57 -19.49 11.36
CA SER A 250 5.82 -19.91 10.18
C SER A 250 4.70 -20.89 10.55
N SER A 251 3.53 -20.68 9.95
CA SER A 251 2.33 -21.48 10.18
C SER A 251 1.77 -21.95 8.84
N SER A 252 1.37 -23.21 8.76
CA SER A 252 0.68 -23.74 7.59
C SER A 252 -0.77 -24.07 7.98
N PHE A 253 -1.71 -23.46 7.28
CA PHE A 253 -3.14 -23.70 7.41
C PHE A 253 -3.64 -24.30 6.11
N SER A 254 -3.98 -25.60 6.12
CA SER A 254 -4.35 -26.36 4.92
C SER A 254 -3.36 -26.15 3.75
N ASP A 255 -3.80 -25.47 2.69
CA ASP A 255 -3.06 -25.18 1.45
C ASP A 255 -2.37 -23.80 1.47
N PHE A 256 -2.40 -23.10 2.62
CA PHE A 256 -1.76 -21.79 2.81
C PHE A 256 -0.59 -21.91 3.77
N THR A 257 0.58 -21.47 3.32
CA THR A 257 1.72 -21.23 4.22
C THR A 257 1.79 -19.75 4.50
N ILE A 258 2.09 -19.38 5.75
CA ILE A 258 2.30 -17.99 6.16
C ILE A 258 3.68 -17.88 6.78
N ILE A 259 4.51 -17.03 6.17
CA ILE A 259 5.79 -16.57 6.71
C ILE A 259 5.52 -15.29 7.51
N PRO A 260 6.00 -15.17 8.77
CA PRO A 260 5.87 -13.96 9.57
C PRO A 260 6.31 -12.70 8.82
N ILE A 261 5.54 -11.62 8.95
CA ILE A 261 5.76 -10.37 8.18
C ILE A 261 7.16 -9.81 8.37
N LYS A 262 7.70 -9.85 9.60
CA LYS A 262 9.04 -9.35 9.90
C LYS A 262 10.11 -10.26 9.29
N GLN A 263 9.95 -11.58 9.37
CA GLN A 263 10.84 -12.53 8.69
C GLN A 263 10.84 -12.27 7.19
N TRP A 264 9.66 -12.13 6.56
CA TRP A 264 9.55 -11.85 5.13
C TRP A 264 10.36 -10.62 4.73
N ILE A 265 10.18 -9.49 5.42
CA ILE A 265 10.88 -8.24 5.12
C ILE A 265 12.40 -8.41 5.26
N ILE A 266 12.86 -9.10 6.30
CA ILE A 266 14.29 -9.35 6.54
C ILE A 266 14.88 -10.23 5.43
N GLU A 267 14.23 -11.35 5.11
CA GLU A 267 14.77 -12.36 4.20
C GLU A 267 14.64 -11.93 2.74
N LYS A 268 13.46 -11.41 2.34
CA LYS A 268 13.29 -10.85 1.00
C LYS A 268 14.17 -9.63 0.77
N GLY A 269 14.37 -8.81 1.80
CA GLY A 269 15.30 -7.68 1.74
C GLY A 269 16.74 -8.10 1.42
N LYS A 270 17.21 -9.22 1.99
CA LYS A 270 18.52 -9.80 1.67
C LYS A 270 18.60 -10.31 0.23
N VAL A 271 17.56 -10.99 -0.26
CA VAL A 271 17.50 -11.47 -1.65
C VAL A 271 17.60 -10.29 -2.63
N ILE A 272 16.83 -9.22 -2.39
CA ILE A 272 16.88 -8.00 -3.22
C ILE A 272 18.27 -7.36 -3.16
N ALA A 273 18.88 -7.28 -1.97
CA ALA A 273 20.20 -6.69 -1.79
C ALA A 273 21.29 -7.47 -2.55
N GLU A 274 21.25 -8.81 -2.46
CA GLU A 274 22.15 -9.70 -3.20
C GLU A 274 21.98 -9.56 -4.72
N GLU A 275 20.73 -9.51 -5.22
CA GLU A 275 20.45 -9.32 -6.64
C GLU A 275 20.97 -7.97 -7.18
N LEU A 276 21.01 -6.94 -6.34
CA LEU A 276 21.46 -5.59 -6.69
C LEU A 276 22.94 -5.33 -6.37
N ASP A 277 23.67 -6.30 -5.82
CA ASP A 277 25.06 -6.16 -5.34
C ASP A 277 25.22 -4.99 -4.37
N ILE A 278 24.33 -4.92 -3.37
CA ILE A 278 24.34 -3.92 -2.30
C ILE A 278 24.11 -4.57 -0.93
N ASP A 279 24.38 -3.83 0.14
CA ASP A 279 24.01 -4.23 1.50
C ASP A 279 22.64 -3.66 1.89
N VAL A 280 21.90 -4.39 2.74
CA VAL A 280 20.74 -3.82 3.45
C VAL A 280 21.28 -2.85 4.53
N PRO A 281 20.97 -1.55 4.46
CA PRO A 281 21.52 -0.59 5.43
C PRO A 281 21.00 -0.87 6.85
N SER A 282 21.91 -0.87 7.82
CA SER A 282 21.56 -0.93 9.25
C SER A 282 20.98 0.39 9.78
N LYS A 283 21.16 1.49 9.03
CA LYS A 283 20.59 2.80 9.31
C LYS A 283 19.68 3.21 8.18
N VAL A 284 18.41 3.42 8.51
CA VAL A 284 17.37 3.89 7.57
C VAL A 284 17.66 5.33 7.15
N ASP A 285 17.50 5.61 5.86
CA ASP A 285 17.49 6.98 5.36
C ASP A 285 16.16 7.67 5.69
N THR A 286 16.24 8.65 6.58
CA THR A 286 15.12 9.47 7.05
C THR A 286 15.19 10.90 6.51
N SER A 287 16.01 11.17 5.48
CA SER A 287 16.22 12.50 4.89
C SER A 287 14.95 13.20 4.40
N LEU A 288 13.91 12.44 4.03
CA LEU A 288 12.60 12.97 3.62
C LEU A 288 11.61 13.13 4.79
N GLY A 289 12.03 12.78 6.01
CA GLY A 289 11.21 12.75 7.20
C GLY A 289 10.22 11.58 7.22
N PHE A 290 9.34 11.61 8.23
CA PHE A 290 8.24 10.65 8.37
C PHE A 290 6.95 11.28 7.90
N TYR A 291 6.10 10.48 7.23
CA TYR A 291 4.75 10.89 6.92
C TYR A 291 3.84 10.65 8.12
N GLU A 292 3.35 11.72 8.73
CA GLU A 292 2.27 11.69 9.71
C GLU A 292 0.99 12.23 9.05
N PRO A 293 -0.12 11.46 9.04
CA PRO A 293 -1.41 11.99 8.63
C PRO A 293 -1.74 13.23 9.47
N LYS A 294 -2.25 14.29 8.83
CA LYS A 294 -2.76 15.44 9.58
C LYS A 294 -4.01 15.00 10.34
N TYR A 295 -3.91 14.91 11.66
CA TYR A 295 -5.07 14.76 12.53
C TYR A 295 -5.75 16.13 12.66
N ASP A 296 -7.08 16.13 12.65
CA ASP A 296 -7.85 17.33 13.00
C ASP A 296 -7.55 17.67 14.46
N ASP A 297 -6.70 18.67 14.63
CA ASP A 297 -6.34 19.19 15.94
C ASP A 297 -7.57 19.93 16.50
N ASP A 298 -8.40 19.23 17.27
CA ASP A 298 -9.62 19.78 17.88
C ASP A 298 -9.32 20.97 18.81
N SER A 299 -8.05 21.24 19.11
CA SER A 299 -7.56 22.43 19.81
C SER A 299 -7.91 23.76 19.11
N LYS A 300 -8.33 23.75 17.84
CA LYS A 300 -8.79 24.96 17.12
C LYS A 300 -10.30 25.17 17.06
N LYS A 301 -11.13 24.26 17.59
CA LYS A 301 -12.60 24.42 17.57
C LYS A 301 -13.20 25.20 18.74
N ASN A 302 -12.43 25.57 19.76
CA ASN A 302 -12.94 26.27 20.95
C ASN A 302 -12.46 27.72 21.10
N LYS A 303 -12.13 28.44 20.01
CA LYS A 303 -11.65 29.83 20.10
C LYS A 303 -12.64 30.93 19.71
N ASP A 304 -13.89 30.58 19.40
CA ASP A 304 -14.97 31.56 19.15
C ASP A 304 -16.29 31.07 19.76
N ASP A 305 -16.35 30.94 21.08
CA ASP A 305 -17.52 31.40 21.85
C ASP A 305 -17.24 31.38 23.35
N THR A 306 -17.82 32.35 24.06
CA THR A 306 -17.95 32.49 25.52
C THR A 306 -16.85 33.21 26.32
N THR A 307 -17.03 34.53 26.42
CA THR A 307 -17.14 35.32 27.67
C THR A 307 -17.00 34.58 29.01
N THR A 308 -16.08 35.09 29.84
CA THR A 308 -16.10 35.18 31.33
C THR A 308 -16.83 34.11 32.13
N SER A 309 -16.09 33.28 32.88
CA SER A 309 -16.23 33.13 34.35
C SER A 309 -15.18 32.15 34.91
N GLU A 310 -14.35 32.69 35.81
CA GLU A 310 -13.72 32.16 37.02
C GLU A 310 -13.38 30.65 37.21
N ASN A 311 -12.11 30.47 37.60
CA ASN A 311 -11.56 29.53 38.59
C ASN A 311 -11.89 28.03 38.47
N ALA A 312 -10.96 27.29 37.85
CA ALA A 312 -10.72 25.90 38.20
C ALA A 312 -9.21 25.61 38.22
N THR A 313 -8.78 25.10 39.38
CA THR A 313 -7.43 24.75 39.80
C THR A 313 -6.76 23.76 38.85
N SER A 314 -5.50 24.03 38.49
CA SER A 314 -4.65 23.12 37.72
C SER A 314 -4.17 21.96 38.59
N THR A 315 -4.59 20.73 38.25
CA THR A 315 -3.99 19.52 38.81
C THR A 315 -2.81 19.12 37.93
N THR A 316 -1.60 19.35 38.43
CA THR A 316 -0.35 18.85 37.84
C THR A 316 -0.27 17.34 38.07
N ILE A 317 -0.29 16.54 37.01
CA ILE A 317 0.05 15.12 37.09
C ILE A 317 1.58 15.04 37.06
N THR A 318 2.18 14.75 38.21
CA THR A 318 3.61 14.40 38.33
C THR A 318 3.72 12.89 38.15
N THR A 319 4.37 12.45 37.07
CA THR A 319 4.74 11.04 36.88
C THR A 319 5.97 10.77 37.72
N THR A 320 5.80 10.11 38.86
CA THR A 320 6.91 9.63 39.69
C THR A 320 7.42 8.31 39.12
N THR A 321 8.66 8.28 38.63
CA THR A 321 9.35 7.04 38.28
C THR A 321 9.83 6.38 39.57
N GLU A 322 9.24 5.25 39.93
CA GLU A 322 9.65 4.44 41.06
C GLU A 322 10.88 3.60 40.67
N THR A 323 12.07 3.99 41.13
CA THR A 323 13.29 3.18 41.02
C THR A 323 13.31 2.12 42.12
N ILE A 324 13.24 0.85 41.71
CA ILE A 324 13.44 -0.31 42.59
C ILE A 324 14.92 -0.35 43.04
N PRO A 325 15.22 -0.52 44.34
CA PRO A 325 16.59 -0.62 44.83
C PRO A 325 17.19 -1.99 44.50
N THR A 326 18.23 -2.01 43.68
CA THR A 326 19.15 -3.16 43.58
C THR A 326 20.14 -3.12 44.74
N SER A 327 20.21 -4.21 45.50
CA SER A 327 21.14 -4.34 46.62
C SER A 327 22.57 -4.50 46.12
N ASN A 328 23.45 -3.61 46.58
CA ASN A 328 24.90 -3.79 46.48
C ASN A 328 25.35 -4.99 47.33
N ASN A 329 26.06 -5.92 46.69
CA ASN A 329 27.04 -6.76 47.37
C ASN A 329 28.41 -6.43 46.77
N ASN A 330 29.25 -5.80 47.61
CA ASN A 330 30.67 -5.60 47.34
C ASN A 330 31.37 -6.96 47.28
N ASN A 331 32.24 -7.15 46.30
CA ASN A 331 33.59 -7.65 46.62
C ASN A 331 34.63 -7.17 45.60
N ASP A 332 35.79 -6.86 46.14
CA ASP A 332 36.95 -6.18 45.54
C ASP A 332 37.61 -6.93 44.38
N ASN A 333 38.18 -6.20 43.41
CA ASN A 333 39.63 -5.95 43.33
C ASN A 333 40.07 -5.40 41.95
N ASN A 334 40.93 -4.36 41.99
CA ASN A 334 42.05 -4.00 41.08
C ASN A 334 41.80 -3.97 39.55
N ASN A 335 42.22 -2.98 38.75
CA ASN A 335 43.45 -2.19 38.81
C ASN A 335 43.35 -0.99 37.83
N THR A 336 43.82 0.17 38.29
CA THR A 336 44.46 1.31 37.61
C THR A 336 44.67 1.26 36.08
N THR A 337 44.15 2.25 35.33
CA THR A 337 44.99 3.16 34.49
C THR A 337 44.21 4.43 34.07
N THR A 338 44.72 5.57 34.54
CA THR A 338 44.49 6.93 34.05
C THR A 338 45.10 7.13 32.66
N GLU A 339 44.41 7.83 31.76
CA GLU A 339 45.07 8.88 30.96
C GLU A 339 44.08 9.92 30.41
N THR A 340 44.62 11.13 30.34
CA THR A 340 43.96 12.44 30.34
C THR A 340 43.73 13.01 28.94
N ILE A 341 42.67 13.84 28.87
CA ILE A 341 42.42 14.88 27.86
C ILE A 341 43.63 15.82 27.71
N PRO A 342 43.82 16.41 26.52
CA PRO A 342 43.97 17.87 26.52
C PRO A 342 43.02 18.57 25.53
N THR A 343 42.40 19.62 26.07
CA THR A 343 41.76 20.74 25.39
C THR A 343 42.81 21.63 24.70
N SER A 344 42.52 22.18 23.51
CA SER A 344 42.77 23.61 23.25
C SER A 344 41.96 24.20 22.09
N ASN A 345 41.19 25.24 22.41
CA ASN A 345 40.85 26.45 21.64
C ASN A 345 41.71 26.77 20.39
N ASN A 346 41.09 27.19 19.28
CA ASN A 346 40.98 28.62 18.90
C ASN A 346 40.22 28.88 17.57
N ASN A 347 39.39 29.91 17.62
CA ASN A 347 38.90 30.86 16.60
C ASN A 347 39.34 30.67 15.13
N ASN A 348 38.35 30.71 14.22
CA ASN A 348 38.25 31.84 13.31
C ASN A 348 36.86 31.99 12.67
N ASP A 349 36.34 33.20 12.79
CA ASP A 349 35.19 33.72 12.04
C ASP A 349 35.44 33.65 10.52
N ASN A 350 34.40 33.30 9.76
CA ASN A 350 34.10 34.00 8.51
C ASN A 350 32.63 33.80 8.13
N ASN A 351 31.86 34.81 8.49
CA ASN A 351 30.46 35.01 8.18
C ASN A 351 30.33 35.41 6.70
N THR A 352 29.65 34.59 5.88
CA THR A 352 29.23 34.99 4.52
C THR A 352 27.71 34.92 4.44
N THR A 353 27.08 36.09 4.52
CA THR A 353 25.64 36.28 4.41
C THR A 353 25.26 36.36 2.93
N THR A 354 24.52 35.37 2.42
CA THR A 354 23.87 35.45 1.11
C THR A 354 22.41 35.84 1.31
N THR A 355 22.07 37.06 0.89
CA THR A 355 20.71 37.59 0.89
C THR A 355 19.95 37.07 -0.34
N THR A 356 18.95 36.22 -0.14
CA THR A 356 18.00 35.83 -1.20
C THR A 356 16.72 36.65 -1.04
N THR A 357 16.45 37.54 -1.98
CA THR A 357 15.20 38.29 -2.07
C THR A 357 14.15 37.42 -2.76
N THR A 358 13.10 37.03 -2.04
CA THR A 358 11.93 36.35 -2.63
C THR A 358 10.77 37.35 -2.74
N THR A 359 10.40 37.67 -3.96
CA THR A 359 9.22 38.49 -4.28
C THR A 359 7.97 37.60 -4.25
N THR A 360 7.07 37.83 -3.30
CA THR A 360 5.77 37.14 -3.24
C THR A 360 4.69 38.01 -3.87
N THR A 361 4.14 37.56 -4.99
CA THR A 361 2.96 38.17 -5.64
C THR A 361 1.69 37.62 -4.99
N THR A 362 0.93 38.46 -4.30
CA THR A 362 -0.38 38.10 -3.71
C THR A 362 -1.48 38.34 -4.73
N THR A 363 -2.15 37.27 -5.18
CA THR A 363 -3.36 37.37 -6.02
C THR A 363 -4.59 37.18 -5.13
N THR A 364 -5.40 38.24 -5.00
CA THR A 364 -6.64 38.25 -4.23
C THR A 364 -7.78 37.67 -5.05
N THR A 365 -8.35 36.53 -4.64
CA THR A 365 -9.59 35.99 -5.22
C THR A 365 -10.77 36.16 -4.27
N THR A 366 -11.75 36.95 -4.71
CA THR A 366 -13.05 37.19 -4.05
C THR A 366 -13.90 35.91 -4.04
N LYS A 367 -14.30 35.48 -2.84
CA LYS A 367 -15.15 34.31 -2.59
C LYS A 367 -16.64 34.68 -2.75
N LYS A 368 -17.33 34.12 -3.75
CA LYS A 368 -18.81 34.15 -3.85
C LYS A 368 -19.42 33.11 -2.91
N THR A 369 -20.27 33.55 -1.99
CA THR A 369 -21.06 32.71 -1.09
C THR A 369 -22.21 32.02 -1.83
N SER A 370 -22.28 30.68 -1.77
CA SER A 370 -23.44 29.89 -2.22
C SER A 370 -24.27 29.41 -1.03
N LYS A 371 -25.60 29.55 -1.16
CA LYS A 371 -26.62 29.21 -0.17
C LYS A 371 -26.70 27.70 0.05
N LYS A 372 -26.56 27.26 1.31
CA LYS A 372 -26.76 25.89 1.79
C LYS A 372 -28.25 25.50 1.65
N ARG A 373 -28.59 24.52 0.80
CA ARG A 373 -29.92 23.88 0.79
C ARG A 373 -29.91 22.68 1.73
N ARG A 374 -30.85 22.64 2.69
CA ARG A 374 -31.14 21.49 3.57
C ARG A 374 -31.76 20.37 2.73
N PHE A 375 -31.17 19.18 2.77
CA PHE A 375 -31.79 17.94 2.32
C PHE A 375 -32.51 17.26 3.50
N THR A 376 -33.81 17.04 3.35
CA THR A 376 -34.59 16.14 4.21
C THR A 376 -34.55 14.73 3.64
N LEU A 377 -34.03 13.77 4.41
CA LEU A 377 -34.11 12.34 4.08
C LEU A 377 -35.57 11.87 4.13
N ARG A 378 -36.09 11.38 3.00
CA ARG A 378 -37.27 10.50 2.98
C ARG A 378 -36.82 9.06 3.11
N LYS A 379 -37.29 8.35 4.14
CA LYS A 379 -37.17 6.90 4.26
C LYS A 379 -37.93 6.23 3.11
N ARG A 380 -37.27 5.37 2.33
CA ARG A 380 -37.92 4.41 1.42
C ARG A 380 -38.31 3.14 2.20
N PRO A 381 -39.45 2.50 1.86
CA PRO A 381 -39.85 1.24 2.48
C PRO A 381 -38.98 0.08 1.97
N LEU A 382 -38.64 -0.83 2.89
CA LEU A 382 -37.96 -2.10 2.62
C LEU A 382 -38.88 -3.02 1.82
N SER A 383 -38.42 -3.43 0.64
CA SER A 383 -39.03 -4.46 -0.19
C SER A 383 -38.48 -5.81 0.24
N ASN A 384 -39.29 -6.66 0.87
CA ASN A 384 -39.00 -8.07 1.08
C ASN A 384 -38.96 -8.78 -0.28
N LYS A 385 -37.78 -8.99 -0.84
CA LYS A 385 -37.55 -10.01 -1.86
C LYS A 385 -36.59 -11.03 -1.28
N GLU A 386 -37.02 -12.29 -1.24
CA GLU A 386 -36.19 -13.42 -0.84
C GLU A 386 -34.95 -13.53 -1.74
N PRO A 387 -33.79 -13.88 -1.17
CA PRO A 387 -32.59 -14.12 -1.95
C PRO A 387 -32.73 -15.37 -2.82
N PRO A 388 -32.12 -15.38 -4.03
CA PRO A 388 -32.11 -16.57 -4.87
C PRO A 388 -31.32 -17.71 -4.21
N PRO A 389 -31.67 -18.98 -4.49
CA PRO A 389 -30.98 -20.13 -3.92
C PRO A 389 -29.55 -20.25 -4.48
N PRO A 390 -28.61 -20.81 -3.69
CA PRO A 390 -27.22 -20.97 -4.10
C PRO A 390 -27.07 -21.98 -5.24
N LEU A 391 -26.25 -21.62 -6.22
CA LEU A 391 -25.82 -22.48 -7.32
C LEU A 391 -24.92 -23.59 -6.78
N LYS A 392 -25.28 -24.85 -7.10
CA LYS A 392 -24.43 -26.02 -6.83
C LYS A 392 -23.28 -26.02 -7.84
N ARG A 393 -22.03 -26.12 -7.35
CA ARG A 393 -20.86 -26.47 -8.16
C ARG A 393 -20.88 -27.99 -8.37
N ASP A 394 -20.92 -28.42 -9.62
CA ASP A 394 -20.69 -29.81 -10.01
C ASP A 394 -19.18 -30.07 -10.13
N GLN A 395 -18.82 -31.33 -9.84
CA GLN A 395 -17.49 -31.90 -9.60
C GLN A 395 -16.48 -31.79 -10.75
#